data_AF-A0A1T4PE79-F1
#
_entry.id   AF-A0A1T4PE79-F1
#
_cell.length_a   1.000
_cell.length_b   1.000
_cell.length_c   1.000
_cell.angle_alpha   90.00
_cell.angle_beta   90.00
_cell.angle_gamma   90.00
#
_symmetry.space_group_name_H-M   'P 1'
#
loop_
_entity.id
_entity.type
_entity.pdbx_description
1 polymer ?
#
loop_
_entity_poly.entity_id
_entity_poly.type
_entity_poly.pdbx_seq_one_letter_code
_entity_poly.pdbx_strand_id
1 'polypeptide(L)' 'MADLIKQIDALRSEDIAETVAFVAAVPEHVNLAETTVLPTEQVI' A
#
# COMPACT_ATOMS: atom_id res chain seq x y z
N MET A 1 17.36 2.49 -0.79
CA MET A 1 16.01 2.60 -0.19
C MET A 1 15.94 3.57 0.98
N ALA A 2 16.80 3.46 2.01
CA ALA A 2 16.74 4.35 3.19
C ALA A 2 16.88 5.86 2.88
N ASP A 3 17.70 6.23 1.89
CA ASP A 3 17.83 7.63 1.48
C ASP A 3 16.69 8.11 0.57
N LEU A 4 15.99 7.19 -0.09
CA LEU A 4 14.82 7.48 -0.94
C LEU A 4 13.61 7.89 -0.08
N ILE A 5 13.43 7.21 1.06
CA ILE A 5 12.37 7.48 2.05
C ILE A 5 12.41 8.93 2.58
N LYS A 6 13.59 9.56 2.61
CA LYS A 6 13.76 10.95 3.07
C LYS A 6 13.44 11.99 1.99
N GLN A 7 13.24 11.55 0.74
CA GLN A 7 13.10 12.41 -0.43
C GLN A 7 11.71 12.36 -1.06
N ILE A 8 10.87 11.42 -0.64
CA ILE A 8 9.52 11.21 -1.15
C ILE A 8 8.50 11.18 -0.01
N ASP A 9 7.25 11.50 -0.31
CA ASP A 9 6.12 11.31 0.60
C ASP A 9 5.84 9.81 0.76
N ALA A 10 6.51 9.19 1.74
CA ALA A 10 6.46 7.75 1.96
C ALA A 10 5.10 7.29 2.50
N LEU A 11 4.75 6.02 2.24
CA LEU A 11 3.56 5.41 2.82
C LEU A 11 3.63 5.44 4.34
N ARG A 12 2.50 5.79 4.95
CA ARG A 12 2.31 5.77 6.40
C ARG A 12 1.63 4.47 6.81
N SER A 13 1.68 4.16 8.10
CA SER A 13 1.04 2.99 8.68
C SER A 13 -0.48 2.96 8.42
N GLU A 14 -1.12 4.12 8.40
CA GLU A 14 -2.56 4.26 8.16
C GLU A 14 -2.93 3.85 6.72
N ASP A 15 -2.08 4.14 5.74
CA ASP A 15 -2.34 3.83 4.34
C ASP A 15 -2.30 2.29 4.11
N ILE A 16 -1.44 1.58 4.83
CA ILE A 16 -1.39 0.11 4.83
C ILE A 16 -2.58 -0.48 5.58
N ALA A 17 -2.95 0.08 6.73
CA ALA A 17 -4.11 -0.38 7.49
C ALA A 17 -5.41 -0.26 6.67
N GLU A 18 -5.58 0.83 5.93
CA GLU A 18 -6.71 1.03 5.02
C GLU A 18 -6.70 0.01 3.88
N THR A 19 -5.53 -0.26 3.30
CA THR A 19 -5.39 -1.30 2.26
C THR A 19 -5.81 -2.67 2.77
N VAL A 20 -5.42 -3.03 3.99
CA VAL A 20 -5.83 -4.30 4.63
C VAL A 20 -7.34 -4.31 4.89
N ALA A 21 -7.90 -3.21 5.40
CA ALA A 21 -9.33 -3.09 5.66
C ALA A 21 -10.14 -3.26 4.37
N PHE A 22 -9.69 -2.64 3.27
CA PHE A 22 -10.29 -2.79 1.95
C PHE A 22 -10.26 -4.24 1.47
N VAL A 23 -9.10 -4.90 1.53
CA VAL A 23 -8.95 -6.31 1.12
C VAL A 23 -9.83 -7.22 1.96
N ALA A 24 -9.94 -6.98 3.27
CA ALA A 24 -10.78 -7.77 4.16
C ALA A 24 -12.29 -7.54 3.95
N ALA A 25 -12.68 -6.40 3.36
CA ALA A 25 -14.08 -6.01 3.16
C ALA A 25 -14.66 -6.46 1.81
N VAL A 26 -13.86 -7.08 0.93
CA VAL A 26 -14.36 -7.58 -0.36
C VAL A 26 -15.37 -8.73 -0.16
N PRO A 27 -16.30 -8.96 -1.12
CA PRO A 27 -17.22 -10.10 -1.04
C PRO A 27 -16.50 -11.45 -0.95
N GLU A 28 -17.11 -12.45 -0.30
CA GLU A 28 -16.47 -13.76 -0.05
C GLU A 28 -15.97 -14.49 -1.30
N HIS A 29 -16.56 -14.23 -2.47
CA HIS A 29 -16.16 -14.84 -3.74
C HIS A 29 -15.04 -14.07 -4.44
N VAL A 30 -14.52 -12.99 -3.85
CA VAL A 30 -13.43 -12.17 -4.37
C VAL A 30 -12.19 -12.41 -3.52
N ASN A 31 -11.09 -12.77 -4.17
CA ASN A 31 -9.81 -12.98 -3.52
C ASN A 31 -8.74 -12.11 -4.18
N LEU A 32 -8.13 -11.22 -3.41
CA LEU A 32 -6.99 -10.41 -3.82
C LEU A 32 -5.72 -11.10 -3.30
N ALA A 33 -5.10 -11.91 -4.14
CA ALA A 33 -3.96 -12.75 -3.75
C ALA A 33 -2.69 -11.95 -3.46
N GLU A 34 -2.49 -10.83 -4.16
CA GLU A 34 -1.36 -9.93 -3.98
C GLU A 34 -1.79 -8.49 -4.28
N THR A 35 -1.38 -7.57 -3.41
CA THR A 35 -1.62 -6.13 -3.57
C THR A 35 -0.31 -5.38 -3.33
N THR A 36 0.17 -4.69 -4.36
CA THR A 36 1.40 -3.90 -4.29
C THR A 36 1.03 -2.42 -4.26
N VAL A 37 1.45 -1.73 -3.19
CA VAL A 37 1.22 -0.29 -2.99
C VAL A 37 2.57 0.40 -2.89
N LEU A 38 2.72 1.53 -3.58
CA LEU A 38 3.93 2.34 -3.58
C LEU A 38 3.57 3.82 -3.35
N PRO A 39 4.46 4.63 -2.76
CA PRO A 39 4.37 6.07 -2.86
C PRO A 39 4.29 6.51 -4.32
N THR A 40 3.42 7.45 -4.66
CA THR A 40 3.28 7.94 -6.05
C THR A 40 4.59 8.49 -6.63
N GLU A 41 5.41 9.10 -5.77
CA GLU A 41 6.71 9.66 -6.14
C GLU A 41 7.82 8.60 -6.28
N GLN A 42 7.55 7.34 -5.91
CA GLN A 42 8.49 6.25 -6.09
C GLN A 42 8.48 5.79 -7.55
N VAL A 43 9.42 6.32 -8.34
CA VAL A 43 9.70 5.85 -9.70
C VAL A 43 10.44 4.52 -9.64
N ILE A 44 9.89 3.49 -10.30
CA ILE A 44 10.42 2.11 -10.38
C ILE A 44 11.57 2.03 -11.38
#